data_AF-A0A3A4R2E2-F1
#
_entry.id   AF-A0A3A4R2E2-F1
#
_cell.length_a   1.000
_cell.length_b   1.000
_cell.length_c   1.000
_cell.angle_alpha   90.00
_cell.angle_beta   90.00
_cell.angle_gamma   90.00
#
_symmetry.space_group_name_H-M   'P 1'
#
loop_
_entity.id
_entity.type
_entity.pdbx_description
1 polymer ?
#
loop_
_entity_poly.entity_id
_entity_poly.type
_entity_poly.pdbx_seq_one_letter_code
_entity_poly.pdbx_strand_id
1 'polypeptide(L)'
;MMKRLFSNEKGFTLLEILIAMTILSVGLLALAEMTVYVIRSNAVGNKVTDATVLAQDKLEELRTLGYSDTQLSNGGDNNDVSTDIHSGTPSFPLFTGPDHTDTCNSSCSVTISQTPQRVWNVADDTPASGMKTVTVIVGWKDSINHFVALSTIIRE
;
A
#
# COMPACT_ATOMS: atom_id res chain seq x y z
N MET A 1 18.48 -36.94 65.26
CA MET A 1 18.72 -35.51 64.96
C MET A 1 18.07 -35.20 63.62
N MET A 2 16.99 -34.42 63.59
CA MET A 2 16.36 -34.00 62.33
C MET A 2 15.84 -32.57 62.50
N LYS A 3 16.61 -31.60 62.03
CA LYS A 3 16.19 -30.20 61.97
C LYS A 3 15.14 -30.10 60.86
N ARG A 4 13.87 -29.91 61.23
CA ARG A 4 12.83 -29.53 60.28
C ARG A 4 13.14 -28.13 59.78
N LEU A 5 13.49 -28.03 58.50
CA LEU A 5 13.51 -26.78 57.76
C LEU A 5 12.05 -26.33 57.60
N PHE A 6 11.53 -25.59 58.57
CA PHE A 6 10.26 -24.88 58.36
C PHE A 6 10.56 -23.74 57.39
N SER A 7 10.21 -23.95 56.12
CA SER A 7 10.20 -22.88 55.12
C SER A 7 9.21 -21.81 55.56
N ASN A 8 9.73 -20.60 55.75
CA ASN A 8 8.96 -19.43 56.13
C ASN A 8 8.39 -18.80 54.85
N GLU A 9 7.32 -19.39 54.32
CA GLU A 9 6.61 -18.88 53.14
C GLU A 9 5.81 -17.63 53.54
N LYS A 10 6.44 -16.45 53.45
CA LYS A 10 5.75 -15.18 53.67
C LYS A 10 4.80 -14.91 52.50
N GLY A 11 3.50 -14.80 52.77
CA GLY A 11 2.49 -14.39 51.79
C GLY A 11 2.58 -12.89 51.44
N PHE A 12 1.89 -12.47 50.38
CA PHE A 12 1.85 -11.08 49.93
C PHE A 12 1.04 -10.18 50.89
N THR A 13 1.49 -8.95 51.07
CA THR A 13 0.75 -7.90 51.78
C THR A 13 -0.35 -7.31 50.90
N LEU A 14 -1.41 -6.76 51.52
CA LEU A 14 -2.46 -6.03 50.78
C LEU A 14 -1.91 -4.84 49.99
N LEU A 15 -0.85 -4.19 50.52
CA LEU A 15 -0.20 -3.07 49.86
C LEU A 15 0.54 -3.51 48.59
N GLU A 16 1.21 -4.67 48.61
CA GLU A 16 1.86 -5.24 47.42
C GLU A 16 0.85 -5.55 46.32
N ILE A 17 -0.31 -6.11 46.66
CA ILE A 17 -1.37 -6.37 45.67
C ILE A 17 -1.91 -5.07 45.09
N LEU A 18 -2.11 -4.03 45.92
CA LEU A 18 -2.56 -2.73 45.46
C LEU A 18 -1.56 -2.10 44.47
N ILE A 19 -0.27 -2.14 44.80
CA ILE A 19 0.80 -1.65 43.92
C ILE A 19 0.91 -2.50 42.63
N ALA A 20 0.79 -3.83 42.72
CA ALA A 20 0.83 -4.70 41.56
C ALA A 20 -0.36 -4.43 40.61
N MET A 21 -1.55 -4.22 41.16
CA MET A 21 -2.75 -3.91 40.38
C MET A 21 -2.67 -2.53 39.71
N THR A 22 -2.09 -1.53 40.36
CA THR A 22 -1.91 -0.20 39.75
C THR A 22 -0.91 -0.25 38.60
N ILE A 23 0.25 -0.91 38.81
CA ILE A 23 1.26 -1.11 37.74
C ILE A 23 0.66 -1.90 36.57
N LEU A 24 -0.06 -2.99 36.85
CA LEU A 24 -0.73 -3.79 35.82
C LEU A 24 -1.74 -2.96 35.03
N SER A 25 -2.55 -2.17 35.71
CA SER A 25 -3.57 -1.33 35.06
C SER A 25 -2.94 -0.32 34.10
N VAL A 26 -1.86 0.35 34.52
CA VAL A 26 -1.10 1.27 33.66
C VAL A 26 -0.49 0.54 32.46
N GLY A 27 0.07 -0.66 32.67
CA GLY A 27 0.62 -1.48 31.61
C GLY A 27 -0.42 -1.91 30.57
N LEU A 28 -1.62 -2.32 31.01
CA LEU A 28 -2.70 -2.72 30.11
C LEU A 28 -3.24 -1.57 29.26
N LEU A 29 -3.29 -0.35 29.80
CA LEU A 29 -3.68 0.84 29.02
C LEU A 29 -2.67 1.15 27.91
N ALA A 30 -1.37 1.07 28.22
CA ALA A 30 -0.33 1.25 27.20
C ALA A 30 -0.41 0.18 26.10
N LEU A 31 -0.68 -1.07 26.45
CA LEU A 31 -0.86 -2.15 25.49
C LEU A 31 -2.11 -1.95 24.62
N ALA A 32 -3.20 -1.43 25.17
CA ALA A 32 -4.42 -1.18 24.42
C ALA A 32 -4.16 -0.26 23.22
N GLU A 33 -3.43 0.84 23.40
CA GLU A 33 -3.07 1.74 22.29
C GLU A 33 -2.16 1.06 21.25
N MET A 34 -1.19 0.26 21.70
CA MET A 34 -0.32 -0.52 20.81
C MET A 34 -1.10 -1.51 19.96
N THR A 35 -2.09 -2.20 20.52
CA THR A 35 -2.90 -3.17 19.75
C THR A 35 -3.67 -2.51 18.62
N VAL A 36 -4.22 -1.31 18.83
CA VAL A 36 -4.91 -0.54 17.78
C VAL A 36 -3.95 -0.16 16.66
N TYR A 37 -2.72 0.25 17.01
CA TYR A 37 -1.68 0.55 16.02
C TYR A 37 -1.33 -0.66 15.16
N VAL A 38 -1.13 -1.83 15.78
CA VAL A 38 -0.81 -3.07 15.06
C VAL A 38 -1.94 -3.47 14.10
N ILE A 39 -3.21 -3.35 14.52
CA ILE A 39 -4.35 -3.66 13.65
C ILE A 39 -4.36 -2.76 12.41
N ARG A 40 -4.13 -1.45 12.59
CA ARG A 40 -4.07 -0.49 11.47
C ARG A 40 -2.89 -0.77 10.54
N SER A 41 -1.72 -1.08 11.12
CA SER A 41 -0.52 -1.41 10.34
C SER A 41 -0.72 -2.68 9.50
N ASN A 42 -1.33 -3.72 10.08
CA ASN A 42 -1.67 -4.93 9.33
C ASN A 42 -2.71 -4.67 8.24
N ALA A 43 -3.70 -3.81 8.48
CA ALA A 43 -4.69 -3.45 7.47
C ALA A 43 -4.04 -2.77 6.25
N VAL A 44 -3.10 -1.84 6.47
CA VAL A 44 -2.32 -1.22 5.39
C VAL A 44 -1.46 -2.26 4.67
N GLY A 45 -0.81 -3.16 5.42
CA GLY A 45 -0.02 -4.26 4.85
C GLY A 45 -0.85 -5.14 3.89
N ASN A 46 -2.05 -5.53 4.30
CA ASN A 46 -2.97 -6.29 3.45
C ASN A 46 -3.33 -5.53 2.17
N LYS A 47 -3.59 -4.22 2.26
CA LYS A 47 -3.89 -3.37 1.09
C LYS A 47 -2.71 -3.25 0.13
N VAL A 48 -1.49 -3.17 0.65
CA VAL A 48 -0.26 -3.20 -0.16
C VAL A 48 -0.14 -4.53 -0.90
N THR A 49 -0.40 -5.66 -0.23
CA THR A 49 -0.39 -6.98 -0.86
C THR A 49 -1.46 -7.07 -1.96
N ASP A 50 -2.70 -6.68 -1.68
CA ASP A 50 -3.78 -6.66 -2.67
C ASP A 50 -3.43 -5.79 -3.89
N ALA A 51 -2.92 -4.59 -3.65
CA ALA A 51 -2.51 -3.66 -4.71
C ALA A 51 -1.35 -4.22 -5.56
N THR A 52 -0.41 -4.92 -4.93
CA THR A 52 0.71 -5.57 -5.62
C THR A 52 0.22 -6.69 -6.52
N VAL A 53 -0.69 -7.53 -6.05
CA VAL A 53 -1.32 -8.59 -6.86
C VAL A 53 -2.06 -7.99 -8.04
N LEU A 54 -2.89 -6.96 -7.82
CA LEU A 54 -3.63 -6.28 -8.89
C LEU A 54 -2.72 -5.63 -9.95
N ALA A 55 -1.55 -5.13 -9.53
CA ALA A 55 -0.56 -4.56 -10.44
C ALA A 55 0.17 -5.65 -11.24
N GLN A 56 0.56 -6.74 -10.57
CA GLN A 56 1.22 -7.90 -11.21
C GLN A 56 0.29 -8.56 -12.23
N ASP A 57 -0.96 -8.81 -11.86
CA ASP A 57 -1.95 -9.42 -12.75
C ASP A 57 -2.13 -8.59 -14.03
N LYS A 58 -2.24 -7.27 -13.89
CA LYS A 58 -2.39 -6.39 -15.06
C LYS A 58 -1.10 -6.31 -15.88
N LEU A 59 0.08 -6.31 -15.25
CA LEU A 59 1.34 -6.37 -15.99
C LEU A 59 1.45 -7.65 -16.81
N GLU A 60 1.11 -8.80 -16.24
CA GLU A 60 1.13 -10.07 -16.97
C GLU A 60 0.13 -10.07 -18.12
N GLU A 61 -1.08 -9.53 -17.93
CA GLU A 61 -2.04 -9.33 -19.01
C GLU A 61 -1.43 -8.49 -20.15
N LEU A 62 -0.88 -7.32 -19.84
CA LEU A 62 -0.29 -6.40 -20.81
C LEU A 62 0.92 -7.02 -21.53
N ARG A 63 1.71 -7.87 -20.86
CA ARG A 63 2.84 -8.59 -21.46
C ARG A 63 2.41 -9.65 -22.47
N THR A 64 1.17 -10.15 -22.41
CA THR A 64 0.65 -11.08 -23.42
C THR A 64 0.15 -10.39 -24.68
N LEU A 65 -0.03 -9.07 -24.64
CA LEU A 65 -0.53 -8.30 -25.76
C LEU A 65 0.54 -8.09 -26.83
N GLY A 66 0.11 -7.96 -28.08
CA GLY A 66 1.00 -7.63 -29.19
C GLY A 66 1.51 -6.18 -29.08
N TYR A 67 2.69 -5.90 -29.62
CA TYR A 67 3.34 -4.60 -29.51
C TYR A 67 2.45 -3.41 -29.95
N SER A 68 1.60 -3.59 -30.95
CA SER A 68 0.68 -2.56 -31.48
C SER A 68 -0.70 -2.55 -30.83
N ASP A 69 -0.90 -3.25 -29.71
CA ASP A 69 -2.19 -3.26 -29.02
C ASP A 69 -2.56 -1.86 -28.50
N THR A 70 -3.84 -1.52 -28.59
CA THR A 70 -4.38 -0.26 -28.08
C THR A 70 -4.13 -0.06 -26.59
N GLN A 71 -4.10 -1.11 -25.77
CA GLN A 71 -3.77 -0.99 -24.34
C GLN A 71 -2.28 -0.69 -24.08
N LEU A 72 -1.45 -0.72 -25.14
CA LEU A 72 -0.04 -0.36 -25.13
C LEU A 72 0.24 0.92 -25.94
N SER A 73 -0.80 1.72 -26.22
CA SER A 73 -0.60 3.03 -26.84
C SER A 73 -0.24 4.07 -25.79
N ASN A 74 0.78 4.87 -26.07
CA ASN A 74 1.08 6.09 -25.32
C ASN A 74 0.01 7.16 -25.62
N GLY A 75 -0.54 7.80 -24.58
CA GLY A 75 -1.56 8.85 -24.64
C GLY A 75 -1.02 10.21 -25.08
N GLY A 76 0.31 10.37 -25.14
CA GLY A 76 0.98 11.50 -25.76
C GLY A 76 0.97 12.80 -24.94
N ASP A 77 0.59 12.73 -23.66
CA ASP A 77 0.65 13.83 -22.70
C ASP A 77 2.04 13.96 -22.06
N ASN A 78 2.79 12.87 -21.88
CA ASN A 78 4.18 12.83 -21.42
C ASN A 78 4.79 11.41 -21.58
N ASN A 79 6.11 11.26 -21.78
CA ASN A 79 6.79 9.95 -21.73
C ASN A 79 6.93 9.48 -20.26
N ASP A 80 5.78 9.28 -19.65
CA ASP A 80 5.59 9.35 -18.22
C ASP A 80 5.58 7.95 -17.62
N VAL A 81 6.61 7.71 -16.82
CA VAL A 81 6.58 6.77 -15.69
C VAL A 81 6.11 7.53 -14.42
N SER A 82 5.71 8.77 -14.60
CA SER A 82 5.35 9.68 -13.55
C SER A 82 4.03 9.26 -12.87
N THR A 83 4.05 9.51 -11.58
CA THR A 83 2.89 9.50 -10.72
C THR A 83 2.35 10.93 -10.58
N ASP A 84 2.46 11.77 -11.63
CA ASP A 84 2.35 13.23 -11.54
C ASP A 84 0.95 13.66 -11.10
N ILE A 85 0.83 13.84 -9.79
CA ILE A 85 -0.14 14.72 -9.16
C ILE A 85 0.13 16.12 -9.71
N HIS A 86 -0.64 16.57 -10.70
CA HIS A 86 -0.58 17.93 -11.20
C HIS A 86 -0.93 18.92 -10.09
N SER A 87 0.08 19.65 -9.62
CA SER A 87 -0.03 20.74 -8.67
C SER A 87 -0.67 21.94 -9.36
N GLY A 88 -2.00 22.10 -9.24
CA GLY A 88 -2.69 23.23 -9.86
C GLY A 88 -4.09 23.62 -9.37
N THR A 89 -4.81 22.82 -8.59
CA THR A 89 -6.15 23.18 -8.06
C THR A 89 -6.43 22.46 -6.73
N PRO A 90 -7.34 22.97 -5.86
CA PRO A 90 -7.73 22.29 -4.62
C PRO A 90 -8.70 21.15 -4.97
N SER A 91 -8.17 20.11 -5.59
CA SER A 91 -8.83 18.82 -5.78
C SER A 91 -7.71 17.80 -5.74
N PHE A 92 -7.88 16.69 -5.05
CA PHE A 92 -6.84 15.68 -4.87
C PHE A 92 -7.04 14.48 -5.81
N PRO A 93 -6.95 14.60 -7.15
CA PRO A 93 -6.77 13.42 -7.99
C PRO A 93 -5.35 12.89 -7.76
N LEU A 94 -5.21 11.57 -7.57
CA LEU A 94 -3.89 10.92 -7.45
C LEU A 94 -3.32 10.56 -8.84
N PHE A 95 -4.18 10.39 -9.84
CA PHE A 95 -3.77 10.16 -11.23
C PHE A 95 -4.46 11.17 -12.13
N THR A 96 -3.69 11.98 -12.85
CA THR A 96 -4.20 12.94 -13.83
C THR A 96 -3.59 12.61 -15.18
N GLY A 97 -4.43 12.29 -16.17
CA GLY A 97 -3.95 11.89 -17.49
C GLY A 97 -3.18 10.57 -17.50
N PRO A 98 -3.68 9.47 -16.90
CA PRO A 98 -3.10 8.18 -17.23
C PRO A 98 -3.41 7.85 -18.70
N ASP A 99 -2.48 7.18 -19.37
CA ASP A 99 -2.71 6.68 -20.73
C ASP A 99 -3.93 5.78 -20.77
N HIS A 100 -4.03 4.92 -19.75
CA HIS A 100 -5.12 3.97 -19.61
C HIS A 100 -5.54 3.78 -18.16
N THR A 101 -6.82 3.43 -17.98
CA THR A 101 -7.38 3.09 -16.68
C THR A 101 -8.59 2.17 -16.85
N ASP A 102 -8.93 1.43 -15.81
CA ASP A 102 -10.16 0.63 -15.77
C ASP A 102 -11.43 1.49 -15.65
N THR A 103 -11.29 2.77 -15.28
CA THR A 103 -12.41 3.63 -14.85
C THR A 103 -12.94 4.55 -15.96
N CYS A 104 -12.13 4.81 -17.00
CA CYS A 104 -12.48 5.71 -18.11
C CYS A 104 -11.72 5.34 -19.39
N ASN A 105 -12.06 5.97 -20.51
CA ASN A 105 -11.59 5.60 -21.84
C ASN A 105 -10.29 6.29 -22.31
N SER A 106 -9.92 7.49 -21.84
CA SER A 106 -8.56 8.09 -21.97
C SER A 106 -8.45 9.47 -21.31
N SER A 107 -7.23 9.88 -20.91
CA SER A 107 -6.85 11.23 -20.44
C SER A 107 -7.80 11.85 -19.40
N CYS A 108 -8.28 11.03 -18.45
CA CYS A 108 -9.16 11.47 -17.37
C CYS A 108 -8.40 11.59 -16.05
N SER A 109 -9.03 12.18 -15.04
CA SER A 109 -8.48 12.17 -13.68
C SER A 109 -9.11 11.02 -12.88
N VAL A 110 -8.30 10.10 -12.38
CA VAL A 110 -8.74 9.00 -11.51
C VAL A 110 -8.50 9.38 -10.06
N THR A 111 -9.59 9.41 -9.29
CA THR A 111 -9.55 9.70 -7.86
C THR A 111 -9.47 8.40 -7.07
N ILE A 112 -8.46 8.26 -6.22
CA ILE A 112 -8.34 7.10 -5.34
C ILE A 112 -9.33 7.17 -4.17
N SER A 113 -9.78 6.00 -3.74
CA SER A 113 -10.68 5.83 -2.61
C SER A 113 -10.17 4.69 -1.69
N GLN A 114 -10.98 4.27 -0.72
CA GLN A 114 -10.66 3.09 0.11
C GLN A 114 -10.58 1.78 -0.69
N THR A 115 -11.17 1.76 -1.89
CA THR A 115 -10.97 0.68 -2.86
C THR A 115 -9.77 1.02 -3.77
N PRO A 116 -8.85 0.08 -3.99
CA PRO A 116 -7.76 0.26 -4.93
C PRO A 116 -8.27 0.63 -6.32
N GLN A 117 -7.64 1.60 -6.94
CA GLN A 117 -7.85 2.02 -8.31
C GLN A 117 -6.56 1.78 -9.08
N ARG A 118 -6.68 1.31 -10.32
CA ARG A 118 -5.54 0.97 -11.16
C ARG A 118 -5.52 1.80 -12.43
N VAL A 119 -4.32 2.23 -12.80
CA VAL A 119 -3.99 2.96 -14.03
C VAL A 119 -2.70 2.38 -14.61
N TRP A 120 -2.44 2.60 -15.89
CA TRP A 120 -1.15 2.26 -16.46
C TRP A 120 -0.73 3.26 -17.52
N ASN A 121 0.57 3.55 -17.53
CA ASN A 121 1.22 4.47 -18.45
C ASN A 121 2.23 3.70 -19.30
N VAL A 122 2.47 4.17 -20.52
CA VAL A 122 3.25 3.54 -21.56
C VAL A 122 4.21 4.55 -22.17
N ALA A 123 5.50 4.33 -21.95
CA ALA A 123 6.56 5.12 -22.58
C ALA A 123 7.11 4.38 -23.80
N ASP A 124 6.98 5.00 -24.96
CA ASP A 124 7.53 4.50 -26.22
C ASP A 124 9.06 4.73 -26.30
N ASP A 125 9.72 3.89 -27.10
CA ASP A 125 11.17 3.88 -27.36
C ASP A 125 12.04 3.95 -26.08
N THR A 126 11.54 3.38 -24.98
CA THR A 126 12.16 3.44 -23.66
C THR A 126 12.43 2.01 -23.14
N PRO A 127 13.68 1.65 -22.82
CA PRO A 127 14.89 2.48 -22.81
C PRO A 127 15.58 2.65 -24.18
N ALA A 128 15.13 1.94 -25.21
CA ALA A 128 15.71 1.98 -26.54
C ALA A 128 14.62 1.87 -27.61
N SER A 129 14.96 2.23 -28.85
CA SER A 129 14.00 2.18 -29.94
C SER A 129 13.44 0.77 -30.17
N GLY A 130 12.13 0.69 -30.43
CA GLY A 130 11.40 -0.58 -30.57
C GLY A 130 11.07 -1.26 -29.24
N MET A 131 11.17 -0.54 -28.12
CA MET A 131 10.74 -1.00 -26.78
C MET A 131 9.69 -0.06 -26.20
N LYS A 132 8.77 -0.63 -25.44
CA LYS A 132 7.77 0.08 -24.63
C LYS A 132 8.03 -0.23 -23.17
N THR A 133 8.12 0.80 -22.34
CA THR A 133 8.08 0.62 -20.88
C THR A 133 6.66 0.85 -20.41
N VAL A 134 6.06 -0.17 -19.80
CA VAL A 134 4.70 -0.11 -19.25
C VAL A 134 4.80 -0.08 -17.74
N THR A 135 4.18 0.93 -17.12
CA THR A 135 4.12 1.06 -15.66
C THR A 135 2.68 0.98 -15.19
N VAL A 136 2.37 -0.05 -14.44
CA VAL A 136 1.06 -0.22 -13.80
C VAL A 136 1.13 0.35 -12.39
N ILE A 137 0.17 1.21 -12.06
CA ILE A 137 0.09 1.90 -10.77
C ILE A 137 -1.26 1.59 -10.14
N VAL A 138 -1.24 1.11 -8.90
CA VAL A 138 -2.44 0.85 -8.10
C VAL A 138 -2.42 1.73 -6.87
N GLY A 139 -3.40 2.61 -6.74
CA GLY A 139 -3.51 3.57 -5.63
C GLY A 139 -4.78 3.42 -4.82
N TRP A 140 -4.70 3.69 -3.52
CA TRP A 140 -5.84 3.76 -2.60
C TRP A 140 -5.63 4.84 -1.56
N LYS A 141 -6.71 5.19 -0.85
CA LYS A 141 -6.73 6.23 0.18
C LYS A 141 -7.30 5.71 1.48
N ASP A 142 -6.52 5.87 2.54
CA ASP A 142 -6.98 5.78 3.93
C ASP A 142 -6.85 7.17 4.60
N SER A 143 -6.08 7.30 5.67
CA SER A 143 -5.73 8.62 6.25
C SER A 143 -4.76 9.42 5.38
N ILE A 144 -3.97 8.71 4.57
CA ILE A 144 -3.05 9.26 3.57
C ILE A 144 -3.26 8.53 2.25
N ASN A 145 -2.67 9.06 1.18
CA ASN A 145 -2.68 8.40 -0.12
C ASN A 145 -1.55 7.35 -0.16
N HIS A 146 -1.86 6.18 -0.71
CA HIS A 146 -0.93 5.08 -0.90
C HIS A 146 -0.94 4.65 -2.37
N PHE A 147 0.19 4.17 -2.86
CA PHE A 147 0.27 3.54 -4.18
C PHE A 147 1.37 2.48 -4.24
N VAL A 148 1.21 1.55 -5.17
CA VAL A 148 2.22 0.59 -5.62
C VAL A 148 2.37 0.77 -7.12
N ALA A 149 3.61 0.85 -7.61
CA ALA A 149 3.91 0.94 -9.03
C ALA A 149 4.87 -0.19 -9.41
N LEU A 150 4.56 -0.89 -10.51
CA LEU A 150 5.39 -1.93 -11.08
C LEU A 150 5.57 -1.66 -12.57
N SER A 151 6.78 -1.89 -13.08
CA SER A 151 7.11 -1.62 -14.48
C SER A 151 7.64 -2.86 -15.19
N THR A 152 7.36 -2.97 -16.49
CA THR A 152 7.91 -3.99 -17.38
C THR A 152 8.27 -3.39 -18.74
N ILE A 153 9.07 -4.12 -19.51
CA ILE A 153 9.45 -3.74 -20.87
C ILE A 153 8.85 -4.74 -21.86
N ILE A 154 8.23 -4.22 -22.90
CA ILE A 154 7.69 -4.97 -24.04
C ILE A 154 8.50 -4.57 -25.28
N ARG A 155 8.87 -5.53 -26.12
CA ARG A 155 9.64 -5.30 -27.34
C ARG A 155 8.78 -5.63 -28.56
N GLU A 156 9.00 -4.88 -29.63
CA GLU A 156 8.49 -5.18 -30.97
C GLU A 156 8.90 -6.57 -31.46
#